data_AF-A0A1C6TJZ7-F1
#
_entry.id   AF-A0A1C6TJZ7-F1
#
_cell.length_a   1.000
_cell.length_b   1.000
_cell.length_c   1.000
_cell.angle_alpha   90.00
_cell.angle_beta   90.00
_cell.angle_gamma   90.00
#
_symmetry.space_group_name_H-M   'P 1'
#
loop_
_entity.id
_entity.type
_entity.pdbx_description
1 polymer ?
#
loop_
_entity_poly.entity_id
_entity_poly.type
_entity_poly.pdbx_seq_one_letter_code
_entity_poly.pdbx_strand_id
1 'polypeptide(L)'
;MRIYADRFPTAARQLVTDLLVVAWVYAAIRGAMWLHDLVQRLAEPGRKLEGAGGGLADNLADASGKVGRVPLVGDELTTPFERAAEAARAVAEAGRDQQELVDQLALALAVAVLVFPLGLVLFGWLPLRLRWMRRAGAAAALRSVPAGRDLLALRALAGQPLGRLTRIAPDVAEAWRRGDPATVDALAALELRELGLRTDR
;
A
#
# COMPACT_ATOMS: atom_id res chain seq x y z
N MET A 1 -14.19 -13.79 -16.11
CA MET A 1 -14.39 -13.15 -14.79
C MET A 1 -15.07 -11.81 -15.01
N ARG A 2 -16.03 -11.39 -14.17
CA ARG A 2 -16.64 -10.05 -14.27
C ARG A 2 -15.92 -9.05 -13.38
N ILE A 3 -15.68 -7.85 -13.91
CA ILE A 3 -14.97 -6.77 -13.21
C ILE A 3 -15.96 -5.85 -12.46
N TYR A 4 -17.18 -5.67 -12.97
CA TYR A 4 -18.24 -4.84 -12.38
C TYR A 4 -19.62 -5.53 -12.39
N ALA A 5 -20.50 -5.09 -11.49
CA ALA A 5 -21.90 -5.50 -11.41
C ALA A 5 -22.76 -4.88 -12.54
N ASP A 6 -23.81 -5.58 -12.97
CA ASP A 6 -24.74 -5.09 -14.02
C ASP A 6 -25.72 -4.04 -13.50
N ARG A 7 -25.96 -4.03 -12.18
CA ARG A 7 -26.87 -3.10 -11.50
C ARG A 7 -26.13 -1.88 -11.01
N PHE A 8 -26.61 -0.71 -11.43
CA PHE A 8 -26.06 0.61 -11.11
C PHE A 8 -25.73 0.84 -9.62
N PRO A 9 -26.60 0.54 -8.62
CA PRO A 9 -26.27 0.82 -7.23
C PRO A 9 -25.09 -0.02 -6.70
N THR A 10 -24.97 -1.28 -7.13
CA THR A 10 -23.85 -2.14 -6.74
C THR A 10 -22.57 -1.72 -7.45
N ALA A 11 -22.65 -1.37 -8.73
CA ALA A 11 -21.50 -0.88 -9.51
C ALA A 11 -20.99 0.48 -9.01
N ALA A 12 -21.87 1.41 -8.65
CA ALA A 12 -21.49 2.71 -8.10
C ALA A 12 -20.79 2.57 -6.75
N ARG A 13 -21.30 1.72 -5.85
CA ARG A 13 -20.63 1.43 -4.58
C ARG A 13 -19.24 0.82 -4.80
N GLN A 14 -19.09 -0.09 -5.77
CA GLN A 14 -17.79 -0.65 -6.14
C GLN A 14 -16.84 0.44 -6.62
N LEU A 15 -17.26 1.26 -7.58
CA LEU A 15 -16.45 2.36 -8.09
C LEU A 15 -16.01 3.32 -6.97
N VAL A 16 -16.92 3.72 -6.10
CA VAL A 16 -16.60 4.58 -4.95
C VAL A 16 -15.60 3.89 -4.01
N THR A 17 -15.80 2.60 -3.70
CA THR A 17 -14.87 1.85 -2.84
C THR A 17 -13.49 1.75 -3.49
N ASP A 18 -13.42 1.51 -4.80
CA ASP A 18 -12.17 1.43 -5.54
C ASP A 18 -11.43 2.77 -5.53
N LEU A 19 -12.15 3.86 -5.79
CA LEU A 19 -11.60 5.21 -5.74
C LEU A 19 -11.11 5.57 -4.34
N LEU A 20 -11.85 5.19 -3.29
CA LEU A 20 -11.42 5.39 -1.91
C LEU A 20 -10.15 4.59 -1.60
N VAL A 21 -10.03 3.35 -2.08
CA VAL A 21 -8.81 2.54 -1.91
C VAL A 21 -7.63 3.17 -2.66
N VAL A 22 -7.83 3.63 -3.89
CA VAL A 22 -6.79 4.33 -4.65
C VAL A 22 -6.37 5.61 -3.95
N ALA A 23 -7.33 6.43 -3.49
CA ALA A 23 -7.06 7.66 -2.75
C ALA A 23 -6.33 7.37 -1.43
N TRP A 24 -6.71 6.30 -0.72
CA TRP A 24 -6.05 5.85 0.50
C TRP A 24 -4.59 5.44 0.25
N VAL A 25 -4.33 4.61 -0.76
CA VAL A 25 -2.98 4.21 -1.14
C VAL A 25 -2.15 5.42 -1.55
N TYR A 26 -2.72 6.33 -2.36
CA TYR A 26 -2.06 7.57 -2.76
C TYR A 26 -1.71 8.44 -1.55
N ALA A 27 -2.66 8.65 -0.62
CA ALA A 27 -2.43 9.42 0.59
C ALA A 27 -1.35 8.78 1.48
N ALA A 28 -1.34 7.46 1.61
CA ALA A 28 -0.30 6.73 2.34
C ALA A 28 1.09 6.91 1.72
N ILE A 29 1.20 6.81 0.39
CA ILE A 29 2.47 7.06 -0.33
C ILE A 29 2.93 8.50 -0.12
N ARG A 30 2.02 9.49 -0.22
CA ARG A 30 2.38 10.90 0.05
C ARG A 30 2.79 11.12 1.50
N GLY A 31 2.13 10.48 2.46
CA GLY A 31 2.51 10.53 3.87
C GLY A 31 3.89 9.93 4.13
N ALA A 32 4.20 8.77 3.52
CA ALA A 32 5.51 8.14 3.65
C ALA A 32 6.64 8.97 3.03
N MET A 33 6.41 9.58 1.86
CA MET A 33 7.39 10.48 1.23
C MET A 33 7.59 11.76 2.06
N TRP A 34 6.50 12.33 2.59
CA TRP A 34 6.59 13.49 3.47
C TRP A 34 7.37 13.19 4.75
N LEU A 35 7.16 12.01 5.35
CA LEU A 35 7.93 11.54 6.50
C LEU A 35 9.41 11.35 6.15
N HIS A 36 9.72 10.73 5.01
CA HIS A 36 11.09 10.57 4.53
C HIS A 36 11.79 11.93 4.41
N ASP A 37 11.16 12.88 3.71
CA ASP A 37 11.70 14.24 3.53
C ASP A 37 11.89 14.96 4.86
N LEU A 38 10.99 14.74 5.83
CA LEU A 38 11.09 15.32 7.16
C LEU A 38 12.30 14.78 7.92
N VAL A 39 12.54 13.46 7.87
CA VAL A 39 13.70 12.82 8.51
C VAL A 39 15.00 13.23 7.82
N GLN A 40 15.02 13.35 6.49
CA GLN A 40 16.18 13.80 5.72
C GLN A 40 16.69 15.21 6.12
N ARG A 41 15.84 16.06 6.71
CA ARG A 41 16.28 17.35 7.25
C ARG A 41 17.28 17.20 8.40
N LEU A 42 17.24 16.07 9.12
CA LEU A 42 18.21 15.75 10.17
C LEU A 42 19.62 15.48 9.63
N ALA A 43 19.79 15.31 8.31
CA ALA A 43 21.09 15.18 7.65
C ALA A 43 21.78 16.53 7.40
N GLU A 44 21.06 17.66 7.49
CA GLU A 44 21.65 19.00 7.28
C GLU A 44 22.83 19.34 8.21
N PRO A 45 22.78 19.06 9.52
CA PRO A 45 23.94 19.25 10.40
C PRO A 45 25.14 18.40 9.97
N GLY A 46 24.91 17.14 9.59
CA GLY A 46 25.95 16.24 9.09
C GLY A 46 26.63 16.78 7.84
N ARG A 47 25.85 17.28 6.87
CA ARG A 47 26.37 17.94 5.64
C ARG A 47 27.24 19.15 5.95
N LYS A 48 26.82 19.97 6.92
CA LYS A 48 27.60 21.13 7.36
C LYS A 48 28.91 20.71 8.03
N LEU A 49 28.91 19.65 8.84
CA LEU A 49 30.12 19.11 9.48
C LEU A 49 31.07 18.48 8.47
N GLU A 50 30.56 17.71 7.52
CA GLU A 50 31.34 17.14 6.41
C GLU A 50 32.05 18.24 5.62
N GLY A 51 31.30 19.24 5.15
CA GLY A 51 31.86 20.35 4.39
C GLY A 51 32.85 21.21 5.18
N ALA A 52 32.54 21.54 6.44
CA ALA A 52 33.43 22.34 7.28
C ALA A 52 34.71 21.60 7.67
N GLY A 53 34.60 20.31 8.04
CA GLY A 53 35.73 19.46 8.38
C GLY A 53 36.63 19.20 7.18
N GLY A 54 36.04 18.90 6.01
CA GLY A 54 36.79 18.67 4.77
C GLY A 54 37.54 19.93 4.33
N GLY A 55 36.86 21.07 4.27
CA GLY A 55 37.50 22.34 3.92
C GLY A 55 38.59 22.77 4.91
N LEU A 56 38.40 22.49 6.21
CA LEU A 56 39.44 22.75 7.21
C LEU A 56 40.64 21.82 7.02
N ALA A 57 40.41 20.52 6.77
CA ALA A 57 41.46 19.55 6.51
C ALA A 57 42.30 19.92 5.29
N ASP A 58 41.66 20.36 4.20
CA ASP A 58 42.34 20.78 2.97
C ASP A 58 43.22 22.01 3.21
N ASN A 59 42.69 23.03 3.90
CA ASN A 59 43.47 24.22 4.25
C ASN A 59 44.67 23.91 5.14
N LEU A 60 44.52 22.98 6.10
CA LEU A 60 45.60 22.56 6.99
C LEU A 60 46.66 21.71 6.25
N ALA A 61 46.23 20.84 5.33
CA ALA A 61 47.14 20.08 4.48
C ALA A 61 47.95 21.02 3.55
N ASP A 62 47.31 22.03 2.97
CA ASP A 62 47.97 23.06 2.17
C ASP A 62 48.97 23.88 2.98
N ALA A 63 48.62 24.22 4.23
CA ALA A 63 49.52 24.91 5.15
C ALA A 63 50.74 24.04 5.48
N SER A 64 50.53 22.75 5.78
CA SER A 64 51.61 21.78 5.99
C SER A 64 52.57 21.74 4.78
N GLY A 65 52.03 21.61 3.56
CA GLY A 65 52.83 21.56 2.34
C GLY A 65 53.60 22.85 2.01
N LYS A 66 53.21 24.00 2.57
CA LYS A 66 53.95 25.27 2.47
C LYS A 66 55.06 25.34 3.53
N VAL A 67 54.77 24.91 4.75
CA VAL A 67 55.69 24.93 5.90
C VAL A 67 56.81 23.90 5.77
N GLY A 68 56.52 22.72 5.20
CA GLY A 68 57.51 21.67 4.93
C GLY A 68 58.63 22.08 3.95
N ARG A 69 58.54 23.26 3.32
CA ARG A 69 59.58 23.78 2.41
C ARG A 69 60.68 24.55 3.14
N VAL A 70 60.60 24.71 4.47
CA VAL A 70 61.62 25.42 5.26
C VAL A 70 62.81 24.49 5.54
N PRO A 71 64.05 24.85 5.13
CA PRO A 71 65.24 24.04 5.40
C PRO A 71 65.52 23.87 6.91
N LEU A 72 66.10 22.73 7.30
CA LEU A 72 66.42 22.30 8.68
C LEU A 72 65.27 22.03 9.66
N VAL A 73 64.11 22.67 9.54
CA VAL A 73 62.99 22.53 10.52
C VAL A 73 61.62 22.20 9.91
N GLY A 74 61.54 21.99 8.59
CA GLY A 74 60.29 21.70 7.89
C GLY A 74 59.46 20.57 8.51
N ASP A 75 60.09 19.43 8.85
CA ASP A 75 59.40 18.23 9.34
C ASP A 75 58.82 18.39 10.77
N GLU A 76 59.49 19.14 11.64
CA GLU A 76 58.97 19.43 12.99
C GLU A 76 57.79 20.42 12.92
N LEU A 77 57.79 21.29 11.91
CA LEU A 77 56.74 22.28 11.72
C LEU A 77 55.51 21.74 10.99
N THR A 78 55.60 20.66 10.19
CA THR A 78 54.47 20.04 9.48
C THR A 78 53.60 19.17 10.38
N THR A 79 54.20 18.45 11.33
CA THR A 79 53.52 17.47 12.19
C THR A 79 52.24 18.00 12.87
N PRO A 80 52.20 19.21 13.46
CA PRO A 80 50.98 19.74 14.08
C PRO A 80 49.86 20.01 13.06
N PHE A 81 50.20 20.48 11.87
CA PHE A 81 49.22 20.75 10.81
C PHE A 81 48.65 19.46 10.23
N GLU A 82 49.48 18.42 10.06
CA GLU A 82 49.03 17.10 9.62
C GLU A 82 48.05 16.47 10.60
N ARG A 83 48.37 16.51 11.91
CA ARG A 83 47.46 16.02 12.96
C ARG A 83 46.17 16.80 13.01
N ALA A 84 46.23 18.13 12.85
CA ALA A 84 45.03 18.96 12.81
C ALA A 84 44.19 18.65 11.55
N ALA A 85 44.82 18.41 10.40
CA ALA A 85 44.13 18.02 9.17
C ALA A 85 43.45 16.66 9.33
N GLU A 86 44.11 15.69 9.97
CA GLU A 86 43.54 14.37 10.27
C GLU A 86 42.34 14.48 11.22
N ALA A 87 42.45 15.27 12.29
CA ALA A 87 41.32 15.52 13.19
C ALA A 87 40.13 16.20 12.46
N ALA A 88 40.41 17.15 11.56
CA ALA A 88 39.38 17.78 10.75
C ALA A 88 38.72 16.79 9.76
N ARG A 89 39.48 15.86 9.18
CA ARG A 89 38.94 14.75 8.37
C ARG A 89 38.05 13.83 9.18
N ALA A 90 38.44 13.48 10.40
CA ALA A 90 37.61 12.64 11.27
C ALA A 90 36.26 13.31 11.60
N VAL A 91 36.24 14.64 11.78
CA VAL A 91 34.98 15.40 11.93
C VAL A 91 34.14 15.34 10.66
N ALA A 92 34.79 15.48 9.49
CA ALA A 92 34.10 15.41 8.22
C ALA A 92 33.46 14.04 7.99
N GLU A 93 34.22 12.98 8.28
CA GLU A 93 33.80 11.59 8.17
C GLU A 93 32.64 11.27 9.12
N ALA A 94 32.70 11.74 10.38
CA ALA A 94 31.58 11.61 11.31
C ALA A 94 30.31 12.32 10.80
N GLY A 95 30.47 13.47 10.14
CA GLY A 95 29.37 14.18 9.47
C GLY A 95 28.76 13.38 8.32
N ARG A 96 29.58 12.66 7.54
CA ARG A 96 29.13 11.77 6.46
C ARG A 96 28.42 10.53 6.99
N ASP A 97 28.99 9.86 7.99
CA ASP A 97 28.39 8.66 8.61
C ASP A 97 27.04 8.98 9.26
N GLN A 98 26.91 10.15 9.90
CA GLN A 98 25.62 10.62 10.41
C GLN A 98 24.57 10.76 9.30
N GLN A 99 24.93 11.33 8.14
CA GLN A 99 24.01 11.48 7.02
C GLN A 99 23.52 10.12 6.51
N GLU A 100 24.42 9.15 6.41
CA GLU A 100 24.07 7.79 5.99
C GLU A 100 23.11 7.11 6.97
N LEU A 101 23.33 7.28 8.28
CA LEU A 101 22.38 6.78 9.29
C LEU A 101 21.00 7.45 9.16
N VAL A 102 20.96 8.76 8.92
CA VAL A 102 19.69 9.49 8.71
C VAL A 102 18.98 9.00 7.46
N ASP A 103 19.70 8.76 6.37
CA ASP A 103 19.13 8.23 5.12
C ASP A 103 18.51 6.84 5.32
N GLN A 104 19.25 5.94 5.98
CA GLN A 104 18.76 4.59 6.31
C GLN A 104 17.52 4.64 7.22
N LEU A 105 17.52 5.51 8.24
CA LEU A 105 16.37 5.72 9.11
C LEU A 105 15.17 6.28 8.36
N ALA A 106 15.38 7.27 7.50
CA ALA A 106 14.33 7.89 6.69
C ALA A 106 13.67 6.85 5.78
N LEU A 107 14.47 5.99 5.14
CA LEU A 107 13.97 4.90 4.30
C LEU A 107 13.20 3.86 5.14
N ALA A 108 13.79 3.38 6.23
CA ALA A 108 13.18 2.35 7.07
C ALA A 108 11.83 2.80 7.64
N LEU A 109 11.74 4.03 8.14
CA LEU A 109 10.50 4.59 8.67
C LEU A 109 9.44 4.79 7.59
N ALA A 110 9.83 5.31 6.42
CA ALA A 110 8.89 5.49 5.31
C ALA A 110 8.31 4.15 4.84
N VAL A 111 9.15 3.11 4.71
CA VAL A 111 8.71 1.75 4.37
C VAL A 111 7.80 1.19 5.45
N ALA A 112 8.18 1.28 6.73
CA ALA A 112 7.37 0.77 7.84
C ALA A 112 5.97 1.41 7.87
N VAL A 113 5.89 2.73 7.67
CA VAL A 113 4.62 3.46 7.59
C VAL A 113 3.79 3.06 6.38
N LEU A 114 4.42 2.71 5.25
CA LEU A 114 3.74 2.29 4.03
C LEU A 114 3.22 0.84 4.09
N VAL A 115 3.92 -0.06 4.80
CA VAL A 115 3.53 -1.47 4.92
C VAL A 115 2.16 -1.63 5.56
N PHE A 116 1.85 -0.86 6.60
CA PHE A 116 0.56 -0.97 7.31
C PHE A 116 -0.66 -0.69 6.41
N PRO A 117 -0.79 0.48 5.73
CA PRO A 117 -1.92 0.76 4.86
C PRO A 117 -1.98 -0.17 3.64
N LEU A 118 -0.82 -0.56 3.08
CA LEU A 118 -0.80 -1.54 1.98
C LEU A 118 -1.26 -2.92 2.44
N GLY A 119 -0.85 -3.36 3.64
CA GLY A 119 -1.29 -4.60 4.25
C GLY A 119 -2.81 -4.63 4.47
N LEU A 120 -3.40 -3.53 4.93
CA LEU A 120 -4.86 -3.42 5.08
C LEU A 120 -5.58 -3.61 3.73
N VAL A 121 -5.06 -3.04 2.65
CA VAL A 121 -5.63 -3.20 1.30
C VAL A 121 -5.43 -4.63 0.79
N LEU A 122 -4.22 -5.18 0.96
CA LEU A 122 -3.83 -6.49 0.44
C LEU A 122 -4.55 -7.65 1.15
N PHE A 123 -4.67 -7.59 2.48
CA PHE A 123 -5.24 -8.65 3.30
C PHE A 123 -6.71 -8.40 3.67
N GLY A 124 -7.14 -7.14 3.73
CA GLY A 124 -8.53 -6.79 3.98
C GLY A 124 -9.33 -6.72 2.69
N TRP A 125 -9.06 -5.73 1.85
CA TRP A 125 -9.94 -5.41 0.73
C TRP A 125 -9.81 -6.37 -0.47
N LEU A 126 -8.57 -6.69 -0.87
CA LEU A 126 -8.31 -7.48 -2.07
C LEU A 126 -8.92 -8.90 -2.04
N PRO A 127 -8.81 -9.71 -0.95
CA PRO A 127 -9.42 -11.03 -0.93
C PRO A 127 -10.94 -10.97 -0.92
N LEU A 128 -11.54 -9.99 -0.23
CA LEU A 128 -12.99 -9.79 -0.29
C LEU A 128 -13.45 -9.46 -1.71
N ARG A 129 -12.71 -8.61 -2.42
CA ARG A 129 -13.03 -8.25 -3.80
C ARG A 129 -12.85 -9.42 -4.76
N LEU A 130 -11.75 -10.17 -4.65
CA LEU A 130 -11.52 -11.38 -5.44
C LEU A 130 -12.60 -12.43 -5.20
N ARG A 131 -12.99 -12.65 -3.94
CA ARG A 131 -14.10 -13.57 -3.59
C ARG A 131 -15.42 -13.12 -4.20
N TRP A 132 -15.69 -11.81 -4.25
CA TRP A 132 -16.88 -11.28 -4.91
C TRP A 132 -16.81 -11.50 -6.43
N MET A 133 -15.69 -11.17 -7.09
CA MET A 133 -15.52 -11.34 -8.54
C MET A 133 -15.66 -12.81 -8.97
N ARG A 134 -15.13 -13.75 -8.19
CA ARG A 134 -15.28 -15.19 -8.43
C ARG A 134 -16.73 -15.64 -8.29
N ARG A 135 -17.43 -15.20 -7.23
CA ARG A 135 -18.85 -15.51 -7.00
C ARG A 135 -19.75 -14.92 -8.10
N ALA A 136 -19.55 -13.66 -8.44
CA ALA A 136 -20.28 -12.98 -9.51
C ALA A 136 -20.02 -13.64 -10.87
N GLY A 137 -18.77 -14.05 -11.15
CA GLY A 137 -18.43 -14.79 -12.37
C GLY A 137 -19.11 -16.16 -12.47
N ALA A 138 -19.14 -16.93 -11.38
CA ALA A 138 -19.80 -18.23 -11.34
C ALA A 138 -21.33 -18.10 -11.51
N ALA A 139 -21.97 -17.18 -10.78
CA ALA A 139 -23.41 -16.93 -10.90
C ALA A 139 -23.79 -16.42 -12.30
N ALA A 140 -22.94 -15.58 -12.90
CA ALA A 140 -23.10 -15.13 -14.28
C ALA A 140 -23.03 -16.27 -15.31
N ALA A 141 -22.20 -17.29 -15.09
CA ALA A 141 -22.12 -18.45 -15.97
C ALA A 141 -23.31 -19.41 -15.79
N LEU A 142 -23.81 -19.55 -14.56
CA LEU A 142 -24.96 -20.41 -14.26
C LEU A 142 -26.29 -19.84 -14.76
N ARG A 143 -26.39 -18.52 -14.97
CA ARG A 143 -27.65 -17.89 -15.41
C ARG A 143 -28.16 -18.39 -16.77
N SER A 144 -27.26 -18.82 -17.66
CA SER A 144 -27.59 -19.27 -19.02
C SER A 144 -27.77 -20.79 -19.12
N VAL A 145 -27.73 -21.51 -18.00
CA VAL A 145 -27.85 -22.97 -17.95
C VAL A 145 -29.15 -23.32 -17.22
N PRO A 146 -30.04 -24.18 -17.77
CA PRO A 146 -31.29 -24.57 -17.12
C PRO A 146 -31.08 -25.10 -15.70
N ALA A 147 -30.15 -26.05 -15.52
CA ALA A 147 -29.77 -26.59 -14.21
C ALA A 147 -29.06 -25.56 -13.29
N GLY A 148 -28.54 -24.47 -13.87
CA GLY A 148 -27.93 -23.39 -13.11
C GLY A 148 -28.94 -22.56 -12.33
N ARG A 149 -30.20 -22.54 -12.78
CA ARG A 149 -31.30 -21.85 -12.10
C ARG A 149 -31.60 -22.47 -10.73
N ASP A 150 -31.71 -23.79 -10.67
CA ASP A 150 -31.97 -24.53 -9.43
C ASP A 150 -30.84 -24.39 -8.42
N LEU A 151 -29.58 -24.38 -8.90
CA LEU A 151 -28.41 -24.15 -8.07
C LEU A 151 -28.38 -22.73 -7.48
N LEU A 152 -28.77 -21.71 -8.26
CA LEU A 152 -28.91 -20.34 -7.77
C LEU A 152 -30.04 -20.23 -6.73
N ALA A 153 -31.17 -20.90 -6.96
CA ALA A 153 -32.29 -20.92 -6.01
C ALA A 153 -31.90 -21.62 -4.70
N LEU A 154 -31.22 -22.77 -4.77
CA LEU A 154 -30.72 -23.49 -3.60
C LEU A 154 -29.74 -22.64 -2.79
N ARG A 155 -28.84 -21.92 -3.49
CA ARG A 155 -27.88 -21.03 -2.85
C ARG A 155 -28.57 -19.83 -2.19
N ALA A 156 -29.62 -19.30 -2.79
CA ALA A 156 -30.45 -18.28 -2.18
C ALA A 156 -31.07 -18.78 -0.87
N LEU A 157 -31.63 -20.00 -0.85
CA LEU A 157 -32.22 -20.60 0.35
C LEU A 157 -31.18 -20.81 1.47
N ALA A 158 -29.96 -21.20 1.12
CA ALA A 158 -28.90 -21.46 2.09
C ALA A 158 -28.23 -20.19 2.63
N GLY A 159 -28.23 -19.10 1.84
CA GLY A 159 -27.44 -17.90 2.13
C GLY A 159 -28.21 -16.61 2.42
N GLN A 160 -29.49 -16.52 2.01
CA GLN A 160 -30.25 -15.28 2.14
C GLN A 160 -30.85 -15.10 3.53
N PRO A 161 -30.97 -13.85 4.02
CA PRO A 161 -31.67 -13.56 5.27
C PRO A 161 -33.15 -14.00 5.20
N LEU A 162 -33.66 -14.60 6.29
CA LEU A 162 -35.04 -15.09 6.39
C LEU A 162 -36.08 -14.04 5.98
N GLY A 163 -35.90 -12.78 6.38
CA GLY A 163 -36.80 -11.68 6.05
C GLY A 163 -36.85 -11.29 4.56
N ARG A 164 -35.92 -11.78 3.72
CA ARG A 164 -36.02 -11.65 2.25
C ARG A 164 -36.71 -12.86 1.64
N LEU A 165 -36.49 -14.05 2.19
CA LEU A 165 -37.12 -15.29 1.74
C LEU A 165 -38.64 -15.24 1.97
N THR A 166 -39.10 -14.82 3.15
CA THR A 166 -40.53 -14.73 3.48
C THR A 166 -41.31 -13.70 2.66
N ARG A 167 -40.63 -12.77 1.98
CA ARG A 167 -41.27 -11.84 1.02
C ARG A 167 -41.57 -12.48 -0.34
N ILE A 168 -40.94 -13.60 -0.67
CA ILE A 168 -41.19 -14.32 -1.93
C ILE A 168 -42.48 -15.13 -1.79
N ALA A 169 -42.60 -15.91 -0.72
CA ALA A 169 -43.80 -16.68 -0.41
C ALA A 169 -43.93 -16.88 1.12
N PRO A 170 -45.16 -17.00 1.66
CA PRO A 170 -45.41 -17.29 3.07
C PRO A 170 -44.74 -18.59 3.54
N ASP A 171 -44.75 -19.63 2.70
CA ASP A 171 -43.98 -20.88 2.89
C ASP A 171 -43.08 -21.15 1.67
N VAL A 172 -41.97 -20.42 1.62
CA VAL A 172 -40.93 -20.58 0.59
C VAL A 172 -40.35 -22.00 0.56
N ALA A 173 -40.25 -22.66 1.71
CA ALA A 173 -39.60 -23.97 1.80
C ALA A 173 -40.46 -25.05 1.15
N GLU A 174 -41.78 -25.02 1.40
CA GLU A 174 -42.72 -25.94 0.77
C GLU A 174 -42.87 -25.65 -0.74
N ALA A 175 -42.97 -24.38 -1.13
CA ALA A 175 -43.06 -24.00 -2.54
C ALA A 175 -41.83 -24.44 -3.35
N TRP A 176 -40.63 -24.31 -2.77
CA TRP A 176 -39.40 -24.82 -3.39
C TRP A 176 -39.37 -26.36 -3.46
N ARG A 177 -39.78 -27.07 -2.38
CA ARG A 177 -39.85 -28.55 -2.38
C ARG A 177 -40.81 -29.11 -3.44
N ARG A 178 -41.90 -28.40 -3.74
CA ARG A 178 -42.84 -28.75 -4.81
C ARG A 178 -42.32 -28.45 -6.22
N GLY A 179 -41.17 -27.81 -6.33
CA GLY A 179 -40.60 -27.40 -7.62
C GLY A 179 -41.41 -26.30 -8.31
N ASP A 180 -42.09 -25.43 -7.55
CA ASP A 180 -42.86 -24.32 -8.13
C ASP A 180 -41.94 -23.41 -8.98
N PRO A 181 -42.15 -23.32 -10.31
CA PRO A 181 -41.27 -22.54 -11.18
C PRO A 181 -41.20 -21.08 -10.74
N ALA A 182 -42.31 -20.46 -10.35
CA ALA A 182 -42.32 -19.05 -9.95
C ALA A 182 -41.44 -18.79 -8.71
N THR A 183 -41.47 -19.71 -7.74
CA THR A 183 -40.62 -19.64 -6.53
C THR A 183 -39.15 -19.85 -6.85
N VAL A 184 -38.80 -20.86 -7.66
CA VAL A 184 -37.41 -21.11 -8.10
C VAL A 184 -36.85 -19.89 -8.84
N ASP A 185 -37.66 -19.31 -9.71
CA ASP A 185 -37.36 -18.10 -10.49
C ASP A 185 -37.05 -16.90 -9.58
N ALA A 186 -37.92 -16.68 -8.59
CA ALA A 186 -37.77 -15.59 -7.64
C ALA A 186 -36.53 -15.75 -6.75
N LEU A 187 -36.22 -16.97 -6.31
CA LEU A 187 -35.04 -17.30 -5.51
C LEU A 187 -33.75 -17.12 -6.33
N ALA A 188 -33.69 -17.63 -7.56
CA ALA A 188 -32.55 -17.44 -8.45
C ALA A 188 -32.33 -15.95 -8.76
N ALA A 189 -33.41 -15.20 -8.99
CA ALA A 189 -33.37 -13.75 -9.19
C ALA A 189 -32.93 -12.97 -7.94
N LEU A 190 -33.16 -13.51 -6.74
CA LEU A 190 -32.71 -12.93 -5.47
C LEU A 190 -31.19 -13.08 -5.31
N GLU A 191 -30.64 -14.26 -5.60
CA GLU A 191 -29.18 -14.51 -5.56
C GLU A 191 -28.44 -13.64 -6.59
N LEU A 192 -28.95 -13.55 -7.82
CA LEU A 192 -28.40 -12.68 -8.86
C LEU A 192 -28.47 -11.21 -8.43
N ARG A 193 -29.54 -10.79 -7.75
CA ARG A 193 -29.70 -9.43 -7.21
C ARG A 193 -28.64 -9.07 -6.19
N GLU A 194 -28.34 -9.98 -5.26
CA GLU A 194 -27.30 -9.75 -4.24
C GLU A 194 -25.93 -9.51 -4.88
N LEU A 195 -25.61 -10.26 -5.94
CA LEU A 195 -24.38 -10.11 -6.71
C LEU A 195 -24.43 -8.92 -7.69
N GLY A 196 -25.52 -8.14 -7.71
CA GLY A 196 -25.69 -7.00 -8.60
C GLY A 196 -25.84 -7.40 -10.07
N LEU A 197 -26.23 -8.64 -10.36
CA LEU A 197 -26.42 -9.18 -11.71
C LEU A 197 -27.89 -9.02 -12.15
N ARG A 198 -28.09 -8.93 -13.46
CA ARG A 198 -29.43 -8.98 -14.06
C ARG A 198 -29.80 -10.44 -14.36
N THR A 199 -31.08 -10.78 -14.17
CA THR A 199 -31.68 -12.00 -14.73
C THR A 199 -31.68 -11.87 -16.25
N ASP A 200 -31.32 -12.93 -16.97
CA ASP A 200 -31.60 -12.97 -18.41
C ASP A 200 -33.13 -12.95 -18.60
N ARG A 201 -33.54 -12.29 -19.68
CA ARG A 201 -34.95 -12.02 -20.00
C ARG A 201 -35.59 -13.23 -20.67
#